data_AF-A0A7X7N2C1-F1
#
_entry.id   AF-A0A7X7N2C1-F1
#
_cell.length_a   1.000
_cell.length_b   1.000
_cell.length_c   1.000
_cell.angle_alpha   90.00
_cell.angle_beta   90.00
_cell.angle_gamma   90.00
#
_symmetry.space_group_name_H-M   'P 1'
#
loop_
_entity.id
_entity.type
_entity.pdbx_description
1 polymer ?
#
loop_
_entity_poly.entity_id
_entity_poly.type
_entity_poly.pdbx_seq_one_letter_code
_entity_poly.pdbx_strand_id
1 'polypeptide(L)'
;FVGSTIIGQGIKNLMDDIVTYFPAPDAHGPIALANGETVGIDESGEPAFFIFKTLSDAFVGRLSFVKVISGVIEPGQELINATSGKKERIAHIYVMTGKETTDVKSAKAGDIVVIPKLSEAHTGDTFSTSGILAIAPLPFPKPLYPVAIEAVNKKDEDKLGDFLAKSADVDPCITLHREEETHQTILTTLGEGSVSLLLSRLKERTGVEAKLLEVRVPYRETIRRISQAQGRHKKQTGGAGQFGDCWVRLEPNPGAGYEFVDEIVGGKIPRSFIPAVDKGIKDAMVEGYLAGYPMVDVKAAVYDGSYHSVDSNEMAFKLAGRLAFRACCEKAEPYLLEPMANIEVTVDEEYNGTIMGDFSTRRGRVTGTDSDDRGRPVIKARVPYAEVVTYARDLRSLTRGVGTFELEIEGYEEVPGDVAKKLVAEYQAARAEGNK
;
A
#
# COMPACT_ATOMS: atom_id res chain seq x y z
N PHE A 1 -30.71 -25.34 17.81
CA PHE A 1 -30.91 -26.43 16.83
C PHE A 1 -29.89 -27.54 17.09
N VAL A 2 -30.22 -28.80 16.78
CA VAL A 2 -29.30 -29.95 16.88
C VAL A 2 -29.48 -30.85 15.65
N GLY A 3 -28.39 -31.38 15.11
CA GLY A 3 -28.43 -32.24 13.92
C GLY A 3 -27.04 -32.73 13.52
N SER A 4 -26.99 -33.57 12.49
CA SER A 4 -25.75 -34.04 11.89
C SER A 4 -25.87 -34.03 10.38
N THR A 5 -25.09 -33.17 9.73
CA THR A 5 -25.05 -33.05 8.26
C THR A 5 -24.44 -34.28 7.61
N ILE A 6 -23.55 -35.00 8.31
CA ILE A 6 -22.87 -36.20 7.79
C ILE A 6 -23.87 -37.34 7.55
N ILE A 7 -24.82 -37.52 8.47
CA ILE A 7 -25.84 -38.58 8.37
C ILE A 7 -27.22 -38.03 7.95
N GLY A 8 -27.29 -36.77 7.54
CA GLY A 8 -28.51 -36.13 7.04
C GLY A 8 -29.62 -35.90 8.07
N GLN A 9 -29.31 -35.93 9.37
CA GLN A 9 -30.31 -35.80 10.44
C GLN A 9 -30.49 -34.34 10.87
N GLY A 10 -31.75 -33.92 11.03
CA GLY A 10 -32.12 -32.59 11.54
C GLY A 10 -32.09 -31.46 10.50
N ILE A 11 -31.68 -31.73 9.25
CA ILE A 11 -31.59 -30.71 8.19
C ILE A 11 -32.96 -30.11 7.88
N LYS A 12 -33.97 -30.95 7.65
CA LYS A 12 -35.32 -30.48 7.32
C LYS A 12 -35.93 -29.65 8.45
N ASN A 13 -35.80 -30.14 9.69
CA ASN A 13 -36.30 -29.42 10.87
C ASN A 13 -35.62 -28.04 10.99
N LEU A 14 -34.31 -27.96 10.74
CA LEU A 14 -33.61 -26.67 10.72
C LEU A 14 -34.14 -25.74 9.62
N MET A 15 -34.44 -26.26 8.42
CA MET A 15 -35.03 -25.45 7.35
C MET A 15 -36.43 -24.92 7.73
N ASP A 16 -37.26 -25.77 8.33
CA ASP A 16 -38.59 -25.37 8.81
C ASP A 16 -38.48 -24.32 9.94
N ASP A 17 -37.51 -24.48 10.84
CA ASP A 17 -37.22 -23.54 11.91
C ASP A 17 -36.68 -22.20 11.39
N ILE A 18 -35.88 -22.19 10.32
CA ILE A 18 -35.42 -20.95 9.68
C ILE A 18 -36.63 -20.15 9.19
N VAL A 19 -37.59 -20.79 8.50
CA VAL A 19 -38.80 -20.10 8.04
C VAL A 19 -39.63 -19.57 9.22
N THR A 20 -39.65 -20.30 10.34
CA THR A 20 -40.47 -19.96 11.50
C THR A 20 -39.87 -18.84 12.36
N TYR A 21 -38.54 -18.84 12.53
CA TYR A 21 -37.88 -18.00 13.55
C TYR A 21 -36.91 -16.97 13.00
N PHE A 22 -36.43 -17.10 11.75
CA PHE A 22 -35.47 -16.12 11.23
C PHE A 22 -36.21 -14.86 10.76
N PRO A 23 -35.57 -13.69 10.90
CA PRO A 23 -36.19 -12.42 10.53
C PRO A 23 -36.48 -12.35 9.03
N ALA A 24 -37.64 -11.79 8.70
CA ALA A 24 -37.92 -11.32 7.36
C ALA A 24 -37.05 -10.08 7.04
N PRO A 25 -36.86 -9.71 5.76
CA PRO A 25 -36.00 -8.59 5.38
C PRO A 25 -36.34 -7.26 6.06
N ASP A 26 -37.63 -6.99 6.30
CA ASP A 26 -38.17 -5.79 6.93
C ASP A 26 -37.99 -5.73 8.47
N ALA A 27 -37.62 -6.84 9.11
CA ALA A 27 -37.53 -6.93 10.56
C ALA A 27 -36.27 -6.24 11.16
N HIS A 28 -35.25 -5.94 10.36
CA HIS A 28 -33.96 -5.42 10.84
C HIS A 28 -33.91 -3.90 11.06
N GLY A 29 -35.03 -3.19 10.88
CA GLY A 29 -35.08 -1.73 10.96
C GLY A 29 -34.46 -1.05 9.72
N PRO A 30 -34.45 0.29 9.68
CA PRO A 30 -34.00 1.03 8.51
C PRO A 30 -32.46 0.99 8.37
N ILE A 31 -31.99 1.00 7.13
CA ILE A 31 -30.58 0.95 6.74
C ILE A 31 -30.00 2.37 6.79
N ALA A 32 -28.81 2.52 7.39
CA ALA A 32 -28.11 3.81 7.45
C ALA A 32 -27.56 4.24 6.08
N LEU A 33 -27.77 5.52 5.75
CA LEU A 33 -27.26 6.17 4.55
C LEU A 33 -26.01 6.99 4.87
N ALA A 34 -25.21 7.27 3.85
CA ALA A 34 -23.97 8.04 3.98
C ALA A 34 -24.19 9.50 4.42
N ASN A 35 -25.39 10.05 4.19
CA ASN A 35 -25.79 11.39 4.62
C ASN A 35 -26.29 11.47 6.08
N GLY A 36 -26.27 10.35 6.82
CA GLY A 36 -26.79 10.25 8.19
C GLY A 36 -28.30 10.01 8.30
N GLU A 37 -29.02 9.96 7.18
CA GLU A 37 -30.42 9.53 7.14
C GLU A 37 -30.54 8.00 7.11
N THR A 38 -31.76 7.50 7.03
CA THR A 38 -32.02 6.05 6.97
C THR A 38 -33.08 5.72 5.92
N VAL A 39 -33.00 4.53 5.33
CA VAL A 39 -33.98 4.02 4.36
C VAL A 39 -34.56 2.69 4.84
N GLY A 40 -35.89 2.57 4.82
CA GLY A 40 -36.58 1.31 5.10
C GLY A 40 -36.55 0.37 3.90
N ILE A 41 -36.64 -0.94 4.16
CA ILE A 41 -36.88 -1.93 3.11
C ILE A 41 -38.36 -1.85 2.71
N ASP A 42 -38.64 -1.16 1.60
CA ASP A 42 -39.99 -0.87 1.10
C ASP A 42 -40.03 -0.98 -0.43
N GLU A 43 -40.98 -1.76 -0.94
CA GLU A 43 -41.20 -1.99 -2.38
C GLU A 43 -41.78 -0.76 -3.10
N SER A 44 -42.42 0.16 -2.37
CA SER A 44 -43.01 1.39 -2.92
C SER A 44 -42.03 2.56 -3.06
N GLY A 45 -40.83 2.39 -2.50
CA GLY A 45 -39.77 3.38 -2.53
C GLY A 45 -39.08 3.51 -3.90
N GLU A 46 -38.07 4.37 -3.95
CA GLU A 46 -37.23 4.55 -5.12
C GLU A 46 -36.42 3.26 -5.41
N PRO A 47 -36.41 2.74 -6.65
CA PRO A 47 -35.59 1.59 -7.01
C PRO A 47 -34.11 1.84 -6.69
N ALA A 48 -33.58 1.05 -5.77
CA ALA A 48 -32.20 1.13 -5.35
C ALA A 48 -31.65 -0.24 -4.93
N PHE A 49 -30.37 -0.47 -5.22
CA PHE A 49 -29.66 -1.67 -4.79
C PHE A 49 -28.23 -1.35 -4.34
N PHE A 50 -27.68 -2.24 -3.52
CA PHE A 50 -26.31 -2.19 -3.03
C PHE A 50 -25.53 -3.42 -3.46
N ILE A 51 -24.32 -3.21 -3.99
CA ILE A 51 -23.44 -4.28 -4.42
C ILE A 51 -22.61 -4.73 -3.23
N PHE A 52 -22.90 -5.91 -2.67
CA PHE A 52 -22.12 -6.45 -1.54
C PHE A 52 -20.99 -7.38 -1.97
N LYS A 53 -20.99 -7.82 -3.24
CA LYS A 53 -19.92 -8.68 -3.79
C LYS A 53 -19.84 -8.58 -5.30
N THR A 54 -18.62 -8.52 -5.82
CA THR A 54 -18.35 -8.55 -7.25
C THR A 54 -17.48 -9.77 -7.58
N LEU A 55 -17.82 -10.48 -8.66
CA LEU A 55 -17.00 -11.56 -9.21
C LEU A 55 -16.65 -11.27 -10.67
N SER A 56 -15.41 -11.57 -11.06
CA SER A 56 -15.04 -11.65 -12.47
C SER A 56 -15.16 -13.10 -12.93
N ASP A 57 -16.12 -13.35 -13.82
CA ASP A 57 -16.32 -14.60 -14.54
C ASP A 57 -15.69 -14.54 -15.94
N ALA A 58 -15.15 -15.66 -16.41
CA ALA A 58 -14.44 -15.73 -17.69
C ALA A 58 -15.37 -15.65 -18.92
N PHE A 59 -16.63 -16.04 -18.80
CA PHE A 59 -17.59 -16.11 -19.90
C PHE A 59 -18.60 -14.96 -19.86
N VAL A 60 -19.11 -14.65 -18.66
CA VAL A 60 -20.19 -13.66 -18.47
C VAL A 60 -19.62 -12.26 -18.19
N GLY A 61 -18.35 -12.16 -17.77
CA GLY A 61 -17.70 -10.92 -17.37
C GLY A 61 -17.94 -10.59 -15.90
N ARG A 62 -18.15 -9.31 -15.58
CA ARG A 62 -18.40 -8.87 -14.20
C ARG A 62 -19.80 -9.33 -13.76
N LEU A 63 -19.88 -9.97 -12.60
CA LEU A 63 -21.11 -10.37 -11.92
C LEU A 63 -21.22 -9.59 -10.60
N SER A 64 -22.22 -8.72 -10.50
CA SER A 64 -22.48 -7.93 -9.30
C SER A 64 -23.60 -8.59 -8.51
N PHE A 65 -23.29 -9.05 -7.30
CA PHE A 65 -24.27 -9.56 -6.35
C PHE A 65 -24.83 -8.37 -5.58
N VAL A 66 -26.14 -8.19 -5.68
CA VAL A 66 -26.83 -7.01 -5.18
C VAL A 66 -27.90 -7.39 -4.18
N LYS A 67 -28.03 -6.55 -3.14
CA LYS A 67 -29.18 -6.52 -2.26
C LYS A 67 -30.07 -5.37 -2.73
N VAL A 68 -31.32 -5.66 -3.10
CA VAL A 68 -32.29 -4.61 -3.39
C VAL A 68 -32.72 -4.00 -2.06
N ILE A 69 -32.50 -2.70 -1.90
CA ILE A 69 -32.72 -2.01 -0.62
C ILE A 69 -34.05 -1.25 -0.59
N SER A 70 -34.50 -0.74 -1.73
CA SER A 70 -35.75 -0.01 -1.86
C SER A 70 -36.30 -0.15 -3.27
N GLY A 71 -37.62 -0.04 -3.40
CA GLY A 71 -38.33 -0.13 -4.67
C GLY A 71 -38.28 -1.52 -5.31
N VAL A 72 -38.50 -1.54 -6.62
CA VAL A 72 -38.45 -2.73 -7.47
C VAL A 72 -37.56 -2.45 -8.67
N ILE A 73 -36.59 -3.33 -8.90
CA ILE A 73 -35.70 -3.26 -10.05
C ILE A 73 -36.14 -4.22 -11.15
N GLU A 74 -36.07 -3.76 -12.40
CA GLU A 74 -36.52 -4.48 -13.59
C GLU A 74 -35.50 -4.37 -14.73
N PRO A 75 -35.35 -5.39 -15.58
CA PRO A 75 -34.58 -5.28 -16.81
C PRO A 75 -35.03 -4.10 -17.68
N GLY A 76 -34.07 -3.37 -18.22
CA GLY A 76 -34.26 -2.20 -19.05
C GLY A 76 -34.14 -0.87 -18.32
N GLN A 77 -34.26 -0.86 -16.98
CA GLN A 77 -34.10 0.34 -16.16
C GLN A 77 -32.67 0.88 -16.19
N GLU A 78 -32.53 2.19 -16.12
CA GLU A 78 -31.26 2.90 -15.99
C GLU A 78 -31.16 3.47 -14.57
N LEU A 79 -30.14 3.05 -13.82
CA LEU A 79 -29.85 3.55 -12.49
C LEU A 79 -28.49 4.25 -12.47
N ILE A 80 -28.28 5.11 -11.49
CA ILE A 80 -27.10 5.95 -11.32
C ILE A 80 -26.32 5.45 -10.11
N ASN A 81 -25.02 5.23 -10.29
CA ASN A 81 -24.09 4.93 -9.20
C ASN A 81 -23.93 6.18 -8.33
N ALA A 82 -24.22 6.09 -7.04
CA ALA A 82 -24.14 7.22 -6.12
C ALA A 82 -22.69 7.65 -5.83
N THR A 83 -21.71 6.75 -5.98
CA THR A 83 -20.28 7.05 -5.78
C THR A 83 -19.68 7.76 -7.00
N SER A 84 -19.94 7.23 -8.20
CA SER A 84 -19.29 7.71 -9.44
C SER A 84 -20.13 8.65 -10.30
N GLY A 85 -21.45 8.75 -10.03
CA GLY A 85 -22.42 9.48 -10.84
C GLY A 85 -22.69 8.87 -12.22
N LYS A 86 -22.10 7.70 -12.53
CA LYS A 86 -22.26 7.04 -13.82
C LYS A 86 -23.58 6.29 -13.90
N LYS A 87 -24.19 6.33 -15.09
CA LYS A 87 -25.43 5.65 -15.41
C LYS A 87 -25.14 4.24 -15.91
N GLU A 88 -25.89 3.26 -15.43
CA GLU A 88 -25.82 1.86 -15.84
C GLU A 88 -27.22 1.34 -16.16
N ARG A 89 -27.33 0.57 -17.24
CA ARG A 89 -28.59 -0.04 -17.66
C ARG A 89 -28.63 -1.51 -17.27
N ILE A 90 -29.64 -1.89 -16.50
CA ILE A 90 -29.83 -3.28 -16.06
C ILE A 90 -30.33 -4.10 -17.25
N ALA A 91 -29.51 -4.98 -17.81
CA ALA A 91 -29.92 -5.79 -18.96
C ALA A 91 -30.70 -7.05 -18.56
N HIS A 92 -30.23 -7.74 -17.52
CA HIS A 92 -30.80 -8.98 -17.01
C HIS A 92 -30.65 -9.03 -15.49
N ILE A 93 -31.54 -9.75 -14.82
CA ILE A 93 -31.48 -9.99 -13.39
C ILE A 93 -31.56 -11.50 -13.18
N TYR A 94 -30.62 -12.06 -12.41
CA TYR A 94 -30.57 -13.50 -12.15
C TYR A 94 -30.72 -13.82 -10.68
N VAL A 95 -31.45 -14.89 -10.37
CA VAL A 95 -31.34 -15.61 -9.10
C VAL A 95 -30.36 -16.76 -9.29
N MET A 96 -29.38 -16.86 -8.40
CA MET A 96 -28.31 -17.86 -8.49
C MET A 96 -28.47 -18.93 -7.40
N THR A 97 -28.46 -20.20 -7.78
CA THR A 97 -28.46 -21.35 -6.86
C THR A 97 -27.28 -22.25 -7.20
N GLY A 98 -26.25 -22.21 -6.37
CA GLY A 98 -24.98 -22.87 -6.67
C GLY A 98 -24.34 -22.26 -7.93
N LYS A 99 -24.22 -23.04 -9.01
CA LYS A 99 -23.71 -22.58 -10.31
C LYS A 99 -24.82 -22.26 -11.32
N GLU A 100 -26.06 -22.55 -10.99
CA GLU A 100 -27.21 -22.35 -11.88
C GLU A 100 -27.77 -20.94 -11.71
N THR A 101 -28.10 -20.30 -12.83
CA THR A 101 -28.68 -18.95 -12.88
C THR A 101 -30.05 -19.01 -13.55
N THR A 102 -31.06 -18.44 -12.90
CA THR A 102 -32.42 -18.30 -13.44
C THR A 102 -32.70 -16.83 -13.71
N ASP A 103 -33.02 -16.48 -14.95
CA ASP A 103 -33.40 -15.10 -15.34
C ASP A 103 -34.77 -14.76 -14.74
N VAL A 104 -34.88 -13.59 -14.10
CA VAL A 104 -36.09 -13.11 -13.45
C VAL A 104 -36.49 -11.74 -13.99
N LYS A 105 -37.79 -11.48 -14.03
CA LYS A 105 -38.35 -10.26 -14.62
C LYS A 105 -38.23 -9.03 -13.71
N SER A 106 -38.05 -9.24 -12.42
CA SER A 106 -37.96 -8.18 -11.42
C SER A 106 -37.35 -8.70 -10.13
N ALA A 107 -36.81 -7.80 -9.31
CA ALA A 107 -36.42 -8.08 -7.92
C ALA A 107 -36.87 -6.92 -7.04
N LYS A 108 -37.45 -7.22 -5.88
CA LYS A 108 -38.06 -6.22 -4.99
C LYS A 108 -37.22 -5.99 -3.74
N ALA A 109 -37.48 -4.90 -3.03
CA ALA A 109 -36.80 -4.57 -1.79
C ALA A 109 -36.74 -5.80 -0.85
N GLY A 110 -35.53 -6.15 -0.41
CA GLY A 110 -35.26 -7.35 0.37
C GLY A 110 -34.69 -8.53 -0.42
N ASP A 111 -34.80 -8.55 -1.75
CA ASP A 111 -34.24 -9.63 -2.58
C ASP A 111 -32.71 -9.53 -2.71
N ILE A 112 -32.07 -10.69 -2.92
CA ILE A 112 -30.67 -10.79 -3.33
C ILE A 112 -30.63 -11.41 -4.72
N VAL A 113 -30.03 -10.69 -5.66
CA VAL A 113 -29.93 -11.09 -7.07
C VAL A 113 -28.54 -10.82 -7.64
N VAL A 114 -28.29 -11.29 -8.85
CA VAL A 114 -27.05 -11.09 -9.60
C VAL A 114 -27.36 -10.31 -10.86
N ILE A 115 -26.64 -9.21 -11.07
CA ILE A 115 -26.71 -8.39 -12.28
C ILE A 115 -25.37 -8.52 -13.01
N PRO A 116 -25.34 -9.07 -14.24
CA PRO A 116 -24.11 -9.18 -15.00
C PRO A 116 -23.81 -7.89 -15.77
N LYS A 117 -22.53 -7.72 -16.13
CA LYS A 117 -22.04 -6.72 -17.11
C LYS A 117 -22.33 -5.26 -16.73
N LEU A 118 -22.41 -4.95 -15.44
CA LEU A 118 -22.28 -3.57 -14.97
C LEU A 118 -20.81 -3.17 -15.09
N SER A 119 -20.50 -2.16 -15.91
CA SER A 119 -19.12 -1.77 -16.21
C SER A 119 -18.47 -0.97 -15.09
N GLU A 120 -19.24 -0.13 -14.41
CA GLU A 120 -18.78 0.89 -13.46
C GLU A 120 -19.36 0.63 -12.06
N ALA A 121 -19.26 -0.63 -11.64
CA ALA A 121 -19.94 -1.16 -10.46
C ALA A 121 -18.97 -1.93 -9.56
N HIS A 122 -18.61 -1.36 -8.41
CA HIS A 122 -17.67 -1.96 -7.47
C HIS A 122 -18.39 -2.49 -6.22
N THR A 123 -17.72 -3.38 -5.49
CA THR A 123 -18.19 -3.84 -4.18
C THR A 123 -18.26 -2.64 -3.23
N GLY A 124 -19.43 -2.41 -2.64
CA GLY A 124 -19.71 -1.24 -1.79
C GLY A 124 -20.50 -0.12 -2.47
N ASP A 125 -20.68 -0.16 -3.80
CA ASP A 125 -21.44 0.87 -4.50
C ASP A 125 -22.96 0.70 -4.30
N THR A 126 -23.66 1.84 -4.26
CA THR A 126 -25.13 1.91 -4.27
C THR A 126 -25.60 2.51 -5.59
N PHE A 127 -26.60 1.89 -6.21
CA PHE A 127 -27.26 2.40 -7.41
C PHE A 127 -28.70 2.77 -7.07
N SER A 128 -29.16 3.91 -7.59
CA SER A 128 -30.53 4.39 -7.42
C SER A 128 -30.99 5.20 -8.64
N THR A 129 -32.28 5.51 -8.74
CA THR A 129 -32.81 6.26 -9.89
C THR A 129 -32.30 7.72 -9.90
N SER A 130 -32.17 8.31 -8.72
CA SER A 130 -31.70 9.67 -8.46
C SER A 130 -30.18 9.77 -8.43
N GLY A 131 -29.49 8.68 -8.06
CA GLY A 131 -28.05 8.69 -7.75
C GLY A 131 -27.71 9.36 -6.43
N ILE A 132 -28.71 9.74 -5.61
CA ILE A 132 -28.50 10.41 -4.32
C ILE A 132 -28.45 9.40 -3.18
N LEU A 133 -29.26 8.33 -3.28
CA LEU A 133 -29.32 7.29 -2.25
C LEU A 133 -28.01 6.50 -2.25
N ALA A 134 -27.23 6.66 -1.17
CA ALA A 134 -25.98 5.94 -0.92
C ALA A 134 -26.00 5.30 0.47
N ILE A 135 -25.79 3.99 0.56
CA ILE A 135 -25.64 3.31 1.84
C ILE A 135 -24.34 3.76 2.51
N ALA A 136 -24.36 3.86 3.85
CA ALA A 136 -23.16 4.15 4.62
C ALA A 136 -22.04 3.11 4.31
N PRO A 137 -20.77 3.53 4.17
CA PRO A 137 -19.68 2.62 3.89
C PRO A 137 -19.63 1.46 4.89
N LEU A 138 -19.49 0.23 4.38
CA LEU A 138 -19.31 -0.93 5.25
C LEU A 138 -17.92 -0.87 5.91
N PRO A 139 -17.79 -1.23 7.19
CA PRO A 139 -16.51 -1.26 7.88
C PRO A 139 -15.70 -2.47 7.39
N PHE A 140 -14.95 -2.30 6.30
CA PHE A 140 -14.01 -3.32 5.84
C PHE A 140 -12.75 -3.29 6.71
N PRO A 141 -12.20 -4.46 7.07
CA PRO A 141 -10.93 -4.52 7.77
C PRO A 141 -9.79 -3.99 6.89
N LYS A 142 -8.93 -3.14 7.45
CA LYS A 142 -7.72 -2.66 6.76
C LYS A 142 -6.77 -3.85 6.53
N PRO A 143 -6.24 -4.05 5.31
CA PRO A 143 -5.23 -5.08 5.07
C PRO A 143 -3.89 -4.65 5.67
N LEU A 144 -3.29 -5.54 6.48
CA LEU A 144 -2.08 -5.24 7.26
C LEU A 144 -0.98 -6.30 7.08
N TYR A 145 -1.08 -7.13 6.04
CA TYR A 145 -0.07 -8.14 5.71
C TYR A 145 0.53 -7.84 4.33
N PRO A 146 1.58 -6.99 4.27
CA PRO A 146 2.26 -6.66 3.03
C PRO A 146 3.25 -7.77 2.64
N VAL A 147 3.26 -8.14 1.37
CA VAL A 147 4.25 -9.04 0.76
C VAL A 147 4.71 -8.46 -0.56
N ALA A 148 6.01 -8.59 -0.86
CA ALA A 148 6.50 -8.31 -2.19
C ALA A 148 6.23 -9.54 -3.08
N ILE A 149 5.78 -9.32 -4.31
CA ILE A 149 5.41 -10.39 -5.23
C ILE A 149 6.05 -10.15 -6.59
N GLU A 150 6.62 -11.21 -7.18
CA GLU A 150 7.15 -11.18 -8.54
C GLU A 150 6.83 -12.50 -9.26
N ALA A 151 6.72 -12.43 -10.58
CA ALA A 151 6.52 -13.61 -11.41
C ALA A 151 7.81 -14.45 -11.42
N VAL A 152 7.67 -15.77 -11.42
CA VAL A 152 8.83 -16.67 -11.57
C VAL A 152 9.53 -16.43 -12.92
N ASN A 153 8.75 -16.15 -13.97
CA ASN A 153 9.27 -15.77 -15.27
C ASN A 153 8.97 -14.31 -15.58
N LYS A 154 10.00 -13.52 -15.96
CA LYS A 154 9.84 -12.10 -16.32
C LYS A 154 8.80 -11.82 -17.41
N LYS A 155 8.60 -12.76 -18.35
CA LYS A 155 7.60 -12.63 -19.43
C LYS A 155 6.14 -12.66 -18.94
N ASP A 156 5.92 -13.13 -17.71
CA ASP A 156 4.60 -13.29 -17.12
C ASP A 156 4.25 -12.15 -16.14
N GLU A 157 5.13 -11.16 -15.97
CA GLU A 157 4.93 -9.99 -15.09
C GLU A 157 3.68 -9.18 -15.45
N ASP A 158 3.45 -8.90 -16.73
CA ASP A 158 2.28 -8.14 -17.16
C ASP A 158 0.97 -8.88 -16.80
N LYS A 159 0.96 -10.22 -16.95
CA LYS A 159 -0.20 -11.05 -16.59
C LYS A 159 -0.43 -11.10 -15.09
N LEU A 160 0.65 -11.15 -14.30
CA LEU A 160 0.59 -11.06 -12.84
C LEU A 160 -0.01 -9.71 -12.42
N GLY A 161 0.52 -8.62 -12.95
CA GLY A 161 0.04 -7.26 -12.69
C GLY A 161 -1.44 -7.11 -13.00
N ASP A 162 -1.87 -7.54 -14.20
CA ASP A 162 -3.28 -7.50 -14.61
C ASP A 162 -4.20 -8.31 -13.68
N PHE A 163 -3.76 -9.49 -13.24
CA PHE A 163 -4.54 -10.33 -12.34
C PHE A 163 -4.68 -9.70 -10.95
N LEU A 164 -3.59 -9.17 -10.40
CA LEU A 164 -3.60 -8.52 -9.08
C LEU A 164 -4.42 -7.23 -9.10
N ALA A 165 -4.29 -6.42 -10.16
CA ALA A 165 -5.07 -5.20 -10.33
C ALA A 165 -6.58 -5.51 -10.37
N LYS A 166 -7.00 -6.53 -11.15
CA LYS A 166 -8.40 -6.99 -11.18
C LYS A 166 -8.87 -7.57 -9.85
N SER A 167 -7.97 -8.15 -9.06
CA SER A 167 -8.31 -8.70 -7.75
C SER A 167 -8.51 -7.58 -6.72
N ALA A 168 -7.65 -6.58 -6.71
CA ALA A 168 -7.78 -5.38 -5.87
C ALA A 168 -9.00 -4.52 -6.24
N ASP A 169 -9.37 -4.50 -7.53
CA ASP A 169 -10.56 -3.79 -8.01
C ASP A 169 -11.89 -4.36 -7.47
N VAL A 170 -11.95 -5.67 -7.18
CA VAL A 170 -13.20 -6.34 -6.73
C VAL A 170 -13.27 -6.57 -5.22
N ASP A 171 -12.12 -6.59 -4.53
CA ASP A 171 -12.00 -6.88 -3.11
C ASP A 171 -11.34 -5.71 -2.35
N PRO A 172 -12.12 -4.94 -1.56
CA PRO A 172 -11.60 -3.77 -0.84
C PRO A 172 -10.58 -4.13 0.25
N CYS A 173 -10.42 -5.42 0.58
CA CYS A 173 -9.43 -5.91 1.54
C CYS A 173 -8.10 -6.31 0.88
N ILE A 174 -7.90 -5.96 -0.40
CA ILE A 174 -6.66 -6.17 -1.14
C ILE A 174 -6.18 -4.81 -1.63
N THR A 175 -4.96 -4.43 -1.28
CA THR A 175 -4.30 -3.27 -1.87
C THR A 175 -3.07 -3.70 -2.65
N LEU A 176 -2.87 -3.03 -3.79
CA LEU A 176 -1.73 -3.25 -4.67
C LEU A 176 -1.08 -1.90 -4.92
N HIS A 177 0.20 -1.78 -4.61
CA HIS A 177 0.99 -0.61 -4.98
C HIS A 177 2.38 -1.04 -5.45
N ARG A 178 2.98 -0.22 -6.30
CA ARG A 178 4.38 -0.40 -6.69
C ARG A 178 5.21 0.59 -5.90
N GLU A 179 6.12 0.09 -5.10
CA GLU A 179 7.05 0.93 -4.35
C GLU A 179 8.07 1.54 -5.32
N GLU A 180 8.14 2.86 -5.38
CA GLU A 180 8.97 3.56 -6.36
C GLU A 180 10.46 3.38 -6.05
N GLU A 181 10.82 3.29 -4.77
CA GLU A 181 12.21 3.25 -4.32
C GLU A 181 12.82 1.84 -4.44
N THR A 182 12.06 0.82 -4.04
CA THR A 182 12.52 -0.57 -4.05
C THR A 182 12.17 -1.28 -5.36
N HIS A 183 11.33 -0.64 -6.19
CA HIS A 183 10.73 -1.19 -7.40
C HIS A 183 9.96 -2.50 -7.18
N GLN A 184 9.59 -2.82 -5.93
CA GLN A 184 8.81 -3.99 -5.60
C GLN A 184 7.32 -3.73 -5.83
N THR A 185 6.63 -4.72 -6.39
CA THR A 185 5.17 -4.76 -6.37
C THR A 185 4.74 -5.30 -5.00
N ILE A 186 4.10 -4.46 -4.19
CA ILE A 186 3.65 -4.79 -2.84
C ILE A 186 2.16 -5.09 -2.88
N LEU A 187 1.83 -6.32 -2.48
CA LEU A 187 0.47 -6.81 -2.29
C LEU A 187 0.18 -6.84 -0.79
N THR A 188 -0.81 -6.09 -0.33
CA THR A 188 -1.24 -6.11 1.07
C THR A 188 -2.60 -6.76 1.19
N THR A 189 -2.74 -7.74 2.08
CA THR A 189 -4.00 -8.46 2.32
C THR A 189 -4.30 -8.60 3.81
N LEU A 190 -5.40 -9.27 4.17
CA LEU A 190 -5.75 -9.58 5.57
C LEU A 190 -4.82 -10.60 6.25
N GLY A 191 -3.99 -11.30 5.48
CA GLY A 191 -3.05 -12.28 6.03
C GLY A 191 -2.63 -13.33 5.03
N GLU A 192 -1.71 -14.19 5.46
CA GLU A 192 -1.07 -15.23 4.64
C GLU A 192 -2.05 -16.13 3.87
N GLY A 193 -3.16 -16.53 4.51
CA GLY A 193 -4.19 -17.35 3.85
C GLY A 193 -4.89 -16.65 2.67
N SER A 194 -4.98 -15.32 2.70
CA SER A 194 -5.54 -14.55 1.58
C SER A 194 -4.54 -14.50 0.42
N VAL A 195 -3.26 -14.31 0.73
CA VAL A 195 -2.17 -14.37 -0.27
C VAL A 195 -2.12 -15.74 -0.94
N SER A 196 -2.16 -16.83 -0.17
CA SER A 196 -2.08 -18.19 -0.72
C SER A 196 -3.28 -18.53 -1.61
N LEU A 197 -4.48 -18.07 -1.25
CA LEU A 197 -5.67 -18.21 -2.08
C LEU A 197 -5.55 -17.42 -3.40
N LEU A 198 -5.03 -16.19 -3.34
CA LEU A 198 -4.79 -15.37 -4.55
C LEU A 198 -3.77 -16.03 -5.49
N LEU A 199 -2.66 -16.52 -4.96
CA LEU A 199 -1.64 -17.25 -5.73
C LEU A 199 -2.20 -18.53 -6.36
N SER A 200 -3.03 -19.28 -5.62
CA SER A 200 -3.69 -20.47 -6.14
C SER A 200 -4.63 -20.12 -7.29
N ARG A 201 -5.45 -19.07 -7.14
CA ARG A 201 -6.34 -18.58 -8.20
C ARG A 201 -5.58 -18.05 -9.42
N LEU A 202 -4.46 -17.36 -9.21
CA LEU A 202 -3.57 -16.90 -10.28
C LEU A 202 -3.12 -18.10 -11.11
N LYS A 203 -2.56 -19.13 -10.45
CA LYS A 203 -2.07 -20.33 -11.11
C LYS A 203 -3.20 -21.08 -11.84
N GLU A 204 -4.35 -21.28 -11.20
CA GLU A 204 -5.50 -21.96 -11.80
C GLU A 204 -6.06 -21.23 -13.03
N ARG A 205 -6.13 -19.89 -13.01
CA ARG A 205 -6.78 -19.10 -14.07
C ARG A 205 -5.84 -18.70 -15.19
N THR A 206 -4.56 -18.48 -14.89
CA THR A 206 -3.61 -17.89 -15.84
C THR A 206 -2.44 -18.82 -16.16
N GLY A 207 -2.22 -19.86 -15.34
CA GLY A 207 -1.03 -20.72 -15.41
C GLY A 207 0.26 -20.05 -14.90
N VAL A 208 0.19 -18.80 -14.43
CA VAL A 208 1.36 -18.06 -13.95
C VAL A 208 1.70 -18.50 -12.53
N GLU A 209 2.98 -18.75 -12.30
CA GLU A 209 3.54 -18.93 -10.96
C GLU A 209 4.23 -17.65 -10.52
N ALA A 210 3.92 -17.22 -9.29
CA ALA A 210 4.55 -16.09 -8.64
C ALA A 210 5.23 -16.56 -7.36
N LYS A 211 6.29 -15.86 -6.97
CA LYS A 211 7.00 -16.08 -5.71
C LYS A 211 6.88 -14.85 -4.83
N LEU A 212 6.84 -15.12 -3.52
CA LEU A 212 6.84 -14.09 -2.51
C LEU A 212 8.27 -13.72 -2.14
N LEU A 213 8.51 -12.43 -1.98
CA LEU A 213 9.74 -11.86 -1.50
C LEU A 213 9.48 -11.13 -0.18
N GLU A 214 10.52 -10.96 0.60
CA GLU A 214 10.47 -10.05 1.74
C GLU A 214 10.32 -8.61 1.26
N VAL A 215 9.46 -7.85 1.95
CA VAL A 215 9.27 -6.43 1.70
C VAL A 215 10.54 -5.71 2.15
N ARG A 216 11.16 -4.98 1.24
CA ARG A 216 12.34 -4.17 1.55
C ARG A 216 11.91 -2.96 2.35
N VAL A 217 12.54 -2.77 3.51
CA VAL A 217 12.31 -1.61 4.36
C VAL A 217 12.98 -0.39 3.71
N PRO A 218 12.28 0.75 3.56
CA PRO A 218 12.83 1.95 2.94
C PRO A 218 13.74 2.69 3.94
N TYR A 219 14.94 2.17 4.19
CA TYR A 219 15.95 2.88 4.98
C TYR A 219 16.37 4.19 4.27
N ARG A 220 17.00 5.09 5.02
CA ARG A 220 17.63 6.31 4.51
C ARG A 220 19.05 6.45 5.00
N GLU A 221 19.79 7.32 4.35
CA GLU A 221 21.13 7.72 4.78
C GLU A 221 21.17 9.22 5.07
N THR A 222 22.00 9.64 6.01
CA THR A 222 22.31 11.06 6.21
C THR A 222 23.71 11.22 6.79
N ILE A 223 24.13 12.44 7.11
CA ILE A 223 25.48 12.78 7.57
C ILE A 223 25.47 13.42 8.96
N ARG A 224 26.54 13.22 9.74
CA ARG A 224 26.68 13.83 11.08
C ARG A 224 27.47 15.11 11.09
N ARG A 225 28.48 15.22 10.22
CA ARG A 225 29.47 16.31 10.28
C ARG A 225 29.45 17.16 9.03
N ILE A 226 29.78 18.42 9.21
CA ILE A 226 30.08 19.33 8.10
C ILE A 226 31.36 18.86 7.43
N SER A 227 31.36 18.77 6.11
CA SER A 227 32.54 18.41 5.34
C SER A 227 32.65 19.21 4.05
N GLN A 228 33.88 19.31 3.54
CA GLN A 228 34.18 20.02 2.29
C GLN A 228 35.10 19.16 1.43
N ALA A 229 34.80 19.11 0.12
CA ALA A 229 35.61 18.39 -0.84
C ALA A 229 35.50 18.96 -2.25
N GLN A 230 36.54 18.68 -3.03
CA GLN A 230 36.59 18.99 -4.46
C GLN A 230 36.06 17.80 -5.27
N GLY A 231 35.22 18.09 -6.24
CA GLY A 231 34.86 17.16 -7.30
C GLY A 231 35.38 17.71 -8.63
N ARG A 232 36.38 17.04 -9.20
CA ARG A 232 36.98 17.42 -10.48
C ARG A 232 36.83 16.31 -11.49
N HIS A 233 36.12 16.59 -12.58
CA HIS A 233 35.97 15.71 -13.72
C HIS A 233 36.73 16.30 -14.92
N LYS A 234 37.78 15.59 -15.37
CA LYS A 234 38.53 15.93 -16.58
C LYS A 234 38.63 14.69 -17.46
N LYS A 235 38.00 14.72 -18.64
CA LYS A 235 38.13 13.66 -19.65
C LYS A 235 38.56 14.26 -20.98
N GLN A 236 39.72 13.80 -21.44
CA GLN A 236 40.32 14.18 -22.71
C GLN A 236 40.45 12.91 -23.57
N THR A 237 39.32 12.39 -24.04
CA THR A 237 39.29 11.38 -25.12
C THR A 237 39.05 12.09 -26.45
N GLY A 238 39.46 11.52 -27.58
CA GLY A 238 39.50 12.17 -28.91
C GLY A 238 38.20 12.71 -29.54
N GLY A 239 37.16 12.97 -28.74
CA GLY A 239 35.95 13.74 -29.09
C GLY A 239 35.87 15.05 -28.30
N ALA A 240 34.65 15.56 -28.05
CA ALA A 240 34.45 16.78 -27.26
C ALA A 240 35.03 16.64 -25.84
N GLY A 241 35.89 17.58 -25.45
CA GLY A 241 36.49 17.62 -24.13
C GLY A 241 35.43 17.78 -23.03
N GLN A 242 35.71 17.22 -21.85
CA GLN A 242 34.87 17.40 -20.67
C GLN A 242 35.71 17.93 -19.52
N PHE A 243 35.32 19.09 -18.98
CA PHE A 243 35.93 19.71 -17.82
C PHE A 243 34.86 20.28 -16.88
N GLY A 244 34.82 19.78 -15.65
CA GLY A 244 34.01 20.34 -14.57
C GLY A 244 34.78 20.27 -13.27
N ASP A 245 34.75 21.34 -12.48
CA ASP A 245 35.44 21.42 -11.20
C ASP A 245 34.62 22.27 -10.23
N CYS A 246 34.22 21.67 -9.11
CA CYS A 246 33.45 22.35 -8.08
C CYS A 246 33.89 21.91 -6.68
N TRP A 247 33.84 22.84 -5.74
CA TRP A 247 34.00 22.59 -4.32
C TRP A 247 32.65 22.71 -3.65
N VAL A 248 32.28 21.65 -2.93
CA VAL A 248 31.00 21.53 -2.25
C VAL A 248 31.25 21.42 -0.76
N ARG A 249 30.42 22.08 0.04
CA ARG A 249 30.29 21.90 1.47
C ARG A 249 28.99 21.18 1.75
N LEU A 250 29.05 20.07 2.47
CA LEU A 250 27.86 19.36 2.97
C LEU A 250 27.68 19.63 4.45
N GLU A 251 26.44 19.85 4.86
CA GLU A 251 26.03 20.10 6.24
C GLU A 251 24.78 19.25 6.55
N PRO A 252 24.65 18.68 7.76
CA PRO A 252 23.43 18.00 8.18
C PRO A 252 22.24 18.98 8.17
N ASN A 253 21.08 18.53 7.71
CA ASN A 253 19.84 19.32 7.67
C ASN A 253 18.62 18.54 8.23
N PRO A 254 18.65 18.08 9.50
CA PRO A 254 17.66 17.15 10.05
C PRO A 254 16.22 17.68 9.96
N GLY A 255 15.31 16.90 9.38
CA GLY A 255 13.88 17.23 9.26
C GLY A 255 13.55 18.32 8.24
N ALA A 256 14.54 18.89 7.55
CA ALA A 256 14.35 19.93 6.54
C ALA A 256 14.67 19.45 5.12
N GLY A 257 15.03 18.16 4.94
CA GLY A 257 15.24 17.56 3.64
C GLY A 257 16.48 18.10 2.92
N TYR A 258 16.44 18.16 1.59
CA TYR A 258 17.54 18.64 0.77
C TYR A 258 17.46 20.14 0.49
N GLU A 259 18.54 20.86 0.79
CA GLU A 259 18.69 22.27 0.46
C GLU A 259 19.97 22.50 -0.36
N PHE A 260 19.88 23.25 -1.46
CA PHE A 260 21.03 23.63 -2.27
C PHE A 260 21.27 25.15 -2.19
N VAL A 261 22.51 25.55 -1.91
CA VAL A 261 22.92 26.95 -1.78
C VAL A 261 24.03 27.27 -2.79
N ASP A 262 23.83 28.33 -3.56
CA ASP A 262 24.85 28.94 -4.42
C ASP A 262 25.63 30.01 -3.64
N GLU A 263 26.89 29.72 -3.31
CA GLU A 263 27.83 30.66 -2.68
C GLU A 263 28.96 31.09 -3.66
N ILE A 264 28.80 30.87 -4.97
CA ILE A 264 29.84 31.20 -5.95
C ILE A 264 30.00 32.72 -6.09
N VAL A 265 31.22 33.20 -5.82
CA VAL A 265 31.62 34.61 -5.99
C VAL A 265 32.57 34.76 -7.18
N GLY A 266 32.49 35.89 -7.89
CA GLY A 266 33.45 36.26 -8.94
C GLY A 266 33.36 35.45 -10.23
N GLY A 267 32.28 34.71 -10.46
CA GLY A 267 32.04 33.98 -11.72
C GLY A 267 32.98 32.80 -11.97
N LYS A 268 33.58 32.24 -10.91
CA LYS A 268 34.48 31.07 -10.98
C LYS A 268 33.82 29.83 -11.60
N ILE A 269 32.50 29.70 -11.45
CA ILE A 269 31.64 28.80 -12.20
C ILE A 269 30.57 29.67 -12.89
N PRO A 270 30.36 29.56 -14.21
CA PRO A 270 29.25 30.20 -14.89
C PRO A 270 27.91 29.78 -14.27
N ARG A 271 27.01 30.75 -14.01
CA ARG A 271 25.70 30.48 -13.37
C ARG A 271 24.85 29.44 -14.10
N SER A 272 25.05 29.28 -15.42
CA SER A 272 24.38 28.25 -16.23
C SER A 272 24.76 26.81 -15.84
N PHE A 273 25.92 26.59 -15.22
CA PHE A 273 26.39 25.26 -14.83
C PHE A 273 26.10 24.90 -13.36
N ILE A 274 25.70 25.87 -12.54
CA ILE A 274 25.37 25.65 -11.12
C ILE A 274 24.20 24.66 -10.94
N PRO A 275 23.09 24.75 -11.71
CA PRO A 275 22.03 23.74 -11.66
C PRO A 275 22.50 22.32 -12.03
N ALA A 276 23.56 22.20 -12.84
CA ALA A 276 24.12 20.90 -13.18
C ALA A 276 24.83 20.26 -11.99
N VAL A 277 25.52 21.06 -11.17
CA VAL A 277 26.14 20.61 -9.92
C VAL A 277 25.08 20.11 -8.94
N ASP A 278 24.01 20.89 -8.72
CA ASP A 278 22.85 20.48 -7.91
C ASP A 278 22.27 19.14 -8.40
N LYS A 279 21.99 19.02 -9.70
CA LYS A 279 21.51 17.77 -10.30
C LYS A 279 22.47 16.60 -10.09
N GLY A 280 23.78 16.85 -10.16
CA GLY A 280 24.81 15.84 -9.90
C GLY A 280 24.82 15.36 -8.44
N ILE A 281 24.58 16.27 -7.50
CA ILE A 281 24.44 15.97 -6.08
C ILE A 281 23.17 15.16 -5.83
N LYS A 282 22.02 15.61 -6.34
CA LYS A 282 20.73 14.90 -6.21
C LYS A 282 20.80 13.46 -6.74
N ASP A 283 21.38 13.27 -7.93
CA ASP A 283 21.56 11.93 -8.51
C ASP A 283 22.45 11.05 -7.62
N ALA A 284 23.49 11.61 -7.00
CA ALA A 284 24.36 10.89 -6.09
C ALA A 284 23.67 10.57 -4.75
N MET A 285 22.78 11.45 -4.28
CA MET A 285 21.97 11.24 -3.08
C MET A 285 20.98 10.08 -3.26
N VAL A 286 20.32 9.97 -4.42
CA VAL A 286 19.39 8.87 -4.71
C VAL A 286 20.09 7.50 -4.65
N GLU A 287 21.34 7.42 -5.12
CA GLU A 287 22.12 6.18 -5.08
C GLU A 287 22.60 5.77 -3.68
N GLY A 288 22.59 6.69 -2.72
CA GLY A 288 23.22 6.48 -1.41
C GLY A 288 24.74 6.41 -1.44
N TYR A 289 25.33 6.29 -0.25
CA TYR A 289 26.78 6.19 -0.05
C TYR A 289 27.19 4.92 0.70
N LEU A 290 26.51 4.57 1.79
CA LEU A 290 26.87 3.47 2.69
C LEU A 290 26.32 2.12 2.25
N ALA A 291 24.99 2.01 2.21
CA ALA A 291 24.26 0.78 1.95
C ALA A 291 23.31 0.93 0.74
N GLY A 292 23.48 2.00 -0.04
CA GLY A 292 22.75 2.22 -1.28
C GLY A 292 21.34 2.78 -1.06
N TYR A 293 21.07 3.36 0.10
CA TYR A 293 19.76 3.95 0.39
C TYR A 293 19.76 5.46 0.11
N PRO A 294 18.63 6.03 -0.35
CA PRO A 294 18.55 7.46 -0.63
C PRO A 294 18.98 8.32 0.56
N MET A 295 19.86 9.29 0.28
CA MET A 295 20.29 10.26 1.29
C MET A 295 19.25 11.37 1.48
N VAL A 296 18.97 11.72 2.73
CA VAL A 296 18.03 12.78 3.15
C VAL A 296 18.67 13.71 4.16
N ASP A 297 18.02 14.84 4.43
CA ASP A 297 18.44 15.78 5.46
C ASP A 297 19.89 16.28 5.27
N VAL A 298 20.18 16.75 4.06
CA VAL A 298 21.50 17.29 3.69
C VAL A 298 21.36 18.66 3.06
N LYS A 299 22.11 19.63 3.56
CA LYS A 299 22.32 20.94 2.95
C LYS A 299 23.64 20.93 2.18
N ALA A 300 23.60 21.29 0.91
CA ALA A 300 24.76 21.35 0.03
C ALA A 300 25.00 22.78 -0.45
N ALA A 301 26.20 23.32 -0.22
CA ALA A 301 26.61 24.63 -0.72
C ALA A 301 27.77 24.50 -1.70
N VAL A 302 27.62 25.07 -2.91
CA VAL A 302 28.73 25.21 -3.86
C VAL A 302 29.37 26.57 -3.67
N TYR A 303 30.66 26.60 -3.30
CA TYR A 303 31.33 27.85 -2.89
C TYR A 303 32.60 28.16 -3.67
N ASP A 304 33.18 27.18 -4.38
CA ASP A 304 34.33 27.39 -5.25
C ASP A 304 34.31 26.43 -6.45
N GLY A 305 35.18 26.66 -7.44
CA GLY A 305 35.34 25.81 -8.60
C GLY A 305 36.13 26.45 -9.71
N SER A 306 36.21 25.76 -10.85
CA SER A 306 36.82 26.29 -12.05
C SER A 306 36.15 25.74 -13.31
N TYR A 307 36.28 26.45 -14.43
CA TYR A 307 35.77 26.01 -15.72
C TYR A 307 36.80 26.23 -16.83
N HIS A 308 36.60 25.54 -17.95
CA HIS A 308 37.37 25.72 -19.17
C HIS A 308 36.43 26.25 -20.25
N SER A 309 36.86 27.25 -21.02
CA SER A 309 35.98 27.96 -21.97
C SER A 309 35.43 27.08 -23.09
N VAL A 310 36.13 26.00 -23.45
CA VAL A 310 35.75 25.11 -24.56
C VAL A 310 35.29 23.73 -24.08
N ASP A 311 35.89 23.22 -23.00
CA ASP A 311 35.68 21.84 -22.57
C ASP A 311 34.63 21.70 -21.46
N SER A 312 34.18 22.82 -20.87
CA SER A 312 33.13 22.79 -19.86
C SER A 312 31.74 22.70 -20.47
N ASN A 313 30.97 21.74 -19.95
CA ASN A 313 29.59 21.51 -20.32
C ASN A 313 28.79 21.04 -19.10
N GLU A 314 27.47 21.03 -19.23
CA GLU A 314 26.52 20.66 -18.16
C GLU A 314 26.83 19.26 -17.60
N MET A 315 27.08 18.27 -18.47
CA MET A 315 27.39 16.90 -18.05
C MET A 315 28.67 16.82 -17.23
N ALA A 316 29.70 17.59 -17.58
CA ALA A 316 30.96 17.62 -16.85
C ALA A 316 30.78 18.18 -15.42
N PHE A 317 29.99 19.25 -15.26
CA PHE A 317 29.67 19.81 -13.94
C PHE A 317 28.72 18.92 -13.12
N LYS A 318 27.83 18.19 -13.78
CA LYS A 318 27.02 17.15 -13.13
C LYS A 318 27.89 16.03 -12.55
N LEU A 319 28.85 15.54 -13.32
CA LEU A 319 29.81 14.52 -12.84
C LEU A 319 30.73 15.08 -11.75
N ALA A 320 31.17 16.32 -11.87
CA ALA A 320 31.94 17.02 -10.85
C ALA A 320 31.17 17.11 -9.52
N GLY A 321 29.89 17.52 -9.55
CA GLY A 321 29.02 17.58 -8.37
C GLY A 321 28.85 16.21 -7.69
N ARG A 322 28.66 15.15 -8.48
CA ARG A 322 28.59 13.77 -7.97
C ARG A 322 29.89 13.32 -7.29
N LEU A 323 31.05 13.68 -7.86
CA LEU A 323 32.36 13.37 -7.26
C LEU A 323 32.58 14.17 -5.96
N ALA A 324 32.23 15.46 -5.96
CA ALA A 324 32.34 16.32 -4.79
C ALA A 324 31.47 15.80 -3.64
N PHE A 325 30.22 15.44 -3.94
CA PHE A 325 29.28 14.86 -2.96
C PHE A 325 29.85 13.61 -2.30
N ARG A 326 30.29 12.62 -3.08
CA ARG A 326 30.86 11.37 -2.54
C ARG A 326 32.11 11.62 -1.69
N ALA A 327 32.99 12.53 -2.12
CA ALA A 327 34.19 12.88 -1.36
C ALA A 327 33.86 13.64 -0.06
N CYS A 328 32.77 14.41 -0.04
CA CYS A 328 32.25 15.01 1.19
C CYS A 328 31.67 13.94 2.12
N CYS A 329 30.82 13.03 1.62
CA CYS A 329 30.22 11.96 2.40
C CYS A 329 31.27 11.11 3.12
N GLU A 330 32.40 10.78 2.47
CA GLU A 330 33.50 10.04 3.09
C GLU A 330 34.01 10.68 4.39
N LYS A 331 34.01 12.02 4.46
CA LYS A 331 34.48 12.81 5.60
C LYS A 331 33.37 13.24 6.55
N ALA A 332 32.11 13.05 6.17
CA ALA A 332 30.93 13.58 6.88
C ALA A 332 30.35 12.62 7.92
N GLU A 333 30.97 11.45 8.12
CA GLU A 333 30.47 10.37 8.98
C GLU A 333 29.01 10.01 8.67
N PRO A 334 28.74 9.38 7.51
CA PRO A 334 27.41 9.02 7.12
C PRO A 334 26.86 7.93 8.04
N TYR A 335 25.54 7.90 8.22
CA TYR A 335 24.85 6.90 9.01
C TYR A 335 23.47 6.57 8.44
N LEU A 336 22.90 5.46 8.90
CA LEU A 336 21.61 4.95 8.44
C LEU A 336 20.48 5.43 9.34
N LEU A 337 19.34 5.66 8.72
CA LEU A 337 18.06 5.93 9.36
C LEU A 337 17.07 4.81 9.01
N GLU A 338 16.30 4.35 9.99
CA GLU A 338 15.18 3.42 9.80
C GLU A 338 13.84 4.13 9.96
N PRO A 339 12.82 3.73 9.18
CA PRO A 339 11.47 4.24 9.34
C PRO A 339 10.87 3.73 10.65
N MET A 340 10.22 4.63 11.39
CA MET A 340 9.53 4.32 12.63
C MET A 340 8.03 4.18 12.38
N ALA A 341 7.40 3.22 13.05
CA ALA A 341 5.97 2.98 12.98
C ALA A 341 5.32 3.32 14.34
N ASN A 342 4.25 4.10 14.30
CA ASN A 342 3.30 4.20 15.39
C ASN A 342 2.31 3.05 15.25
N ILE A 343 2.20 2.23 16.28
CA ILE A 343 1.32 1.07 16.31
C ILE A 343 0.37 1.15 17.51
N GLU A 344 -0.91 0.91 17.25
CA GLU A 344 -1.95 0.80 18.27
C GLU A 344 -2.51 -0.62 18.26
N VAL A 345 -2.41 -1.34 19.38
CA VAL A 345 -2.83 -2.73 19.49
C VAL A 345 -3.97 -2.85 20.50
N THR A 346 -5.11 -3.35 20.04
CA THR A 346 -6.28 -3.64 20.89
C THR A 346 -6.35 -5.12 21.18
N VAL A 347 -6.33 -5.49 22.46
CA VAL A 347 -6.38 -6.88 22.93
C VAL A 347 -7.20 -7.00 24.19
N ASP A 348 -7.59 -8.22 24.55
CA ASP A 348 -8.16 -8.51 25.86
C ASP A 348 -7.09 -8.37 26.96
N GLU A 349 -7.54 -8.06 28.19
CA GLU A 349 -6.67 -7.74 29.33
C GLU A 349 -5.64 -8.84 29.63
N GLU A 350 -5.98 -10.10 29.38
CA GLU A 350 -5.09 -11.25 29.59
C GLU A 350 -3.83 -11.22 28.71
N TYR A 351 -3.86 -10.55 27.55
CA TYR A 351 -2.72 -10.46 26.63
C TYR A 351 -1.89 -9.18 26.79
N ASN A 352 -2.35 -8.23 27.62
CA ASN A 352 -1.73 -6.91 27.75
C ASN A 352 -0.22 -7.01 28.09
N GLY A 353 0.14 -7.82 29.09
CA GLY A 353 1.53 -8.03 29.48
C GLY A 353 2.38 -8.71 28.39
N THR A 354 1.79 -9.62 27.61
CA THR A 354 2.47 -10.28 26.50
C THR A 354 2.83 -9.30 25.39
N ILE A 355 1.91 -8.40 25.02
CA ILE A 355 2.14 -7.40 23.97
C ILE A 355 3.17 -6.35 24.42
N MET A 356 3.11 -5.88 25.66
CA MET A 356 4.14 -4.97 26.20
C MET A 356 5.54 -5.60 26.20
N GLY A 357 5.63 -6.90 26.53
CA GLY A 357 6.87 -7.66 26.45
C GLY A 357 7.39 -7.80 25.02
N ASP A 358 6.51 -8.10 24.06
CA ASP A 358 6.87 -8.24 22.65
C ASP A 358 7.36 -6.92 22.03
N PHE A 359 6.76 -5.77 22.37
CA PHE A 359 7.31 -4.50 21.92
C PHE A 359 8.72 -4.23 22.46
N SER A 360 8.99 -4.64 23.71
CA SER A 360 10.32 -4.48 24.30
C SER A 360 11.39 -5.31 23.59
N THR A 361 11.04 -6.51 23.11
CA THR A 361 11.98 -7.35 22.34
C THR A 361 12.20 -6.82 20.93
N ARG A 362 11.22 -6.12 20.35
CA ARG A 362 11.27 -5.49 19.01
C ARG A 362 11.83 -4.08 19.00
N ARG A 363 12.60 -3.69 20.02
CA ARG A 363 13.18 -2.33 20.15
C ARG A 363 12.10 -1.22 20.18
N GLY A 364 10.85 -1.60 20.46
CA GLY A 364 9.73 -0.70 20.57
C GLY A 364 9.69 0.02 21.92
N ARG A 365 9.09 1.20 21.92
CA ARG A 365 8.84 2.00 23.13
C ARG A 365 7.34 2.21 23.26
N VAL A 366 6.76 1.74 24.35
CA VAL A 366 5.35 2.01 24.68
C VAL A 366 5.23 3.51 24.98
N THR A 367 4.38 4.19 24.23
CA THR A 367 4.10 5.63 24.36
C THR A 367 2.90 5.89 25.26
N GLY A 368 1.98 4.92 25.38
CA GLY A 368 0.84 5.01 26.29
C GLY A 368 -0.07 3.78 26.25
N THR A 369 -1.05 3.78 27.13
CA THR A 369 -2.13 2.78 27.18
C THR A 369 -3.45 3.52 27.29
N ASP A 370 -4.44 3.12 26.50
CA ASP A 370 -5.79 3.66 26.47
C ASP A 370 -6.82 2.51 26.52
N SER A 371 -8.09 2.81 26.29
CA SER A 371 -9.15 1.80 26.15
C SER A 371 -10.09 2.14 24.98
N ASP A 372 -10.54 1.11 24.26
CA ASP A 372 -11.53 1.29 23.19
C ASP A 372 -12.94 1.56 23.76
N ASP A 373 -13.92 1.83 22.89
CA ASP A 373 -15.32 2.08 23.28
C ASP A 373 -15.96 0.92 24.07
N ARG A 374 -15.36 -0.27 24.04
CA ARG A 374 -15.80 -1.48 24.74
C ARG A 374 -14.99 -1.73 26.02
N GLY A 375 -14.08 -0.82 26.40
CA GLY A 375 -13.23 -0.92 27.57
C GLY A 375 -12.06 -1.89 27.42
N ARG A 376 -11.73 -2.33 26.20
CA ARG A 376 -10.56 -3.19 25.97
C ARG A 376 -9.28 -2.36 25.94
N PRO A 377 -8.18 -2.83 26.56
CA PRO A 377 -6.90 -2.14 26.50
C PRO A 377 -6.41 -1.87 25.07
N VAL A 378 -5.96 -0.64 24.83
CA VAL A 378 -5.28 -0.21 23.60
C VAL A 378 -3.86 0.20 23.94
N ILE A 379 -2.88 -0.54 23.46
CA ILE A 379 -1.45 -0.30 23.73
C ILE A 379 -0.88 0.49 22.56
N LYS A 380 -0.34 1.68 22.85
CA LYS A 380 0.30 2.54 21.85
C LYS A 380 1.81 2.43 21.96
N ALA A 381 2.49 2.15 20.86
CA ALA A 381 3.94 2.04 20.85
C ALA A 381 4.55 2.68 19.58
N ARG A 382 5.80 3.09 19.70
CA ARG A 382 6.65 3.50 18.59
C ARG A 382 7.72 2.45 18.38
N VAL A 383 7.74 1.82 17.21
CA VAL A 383 8.55 0.62 16.92
C VAL A 383 9.21 0.77 15.55
N PRO A 384 10.46 0.34 15.36
CA PRO A 384 11.06 0.33 14.03
C PRO A 384 10.25 -0.55 13.06
N TYR A 385 9.91 -0.02 11.89
CA TYR A 385 9.01 -0.72 10.95
C TYR A 385 9.56 -2.09 10.53
N ALA A 386 10.88 -2.21 10.41
CA ALA A 386 11.57 -3.46 10.10
C ALA A 386 11.20 -4.62 11.04
N GLU A 387 10.85 -4.34 12.29
CA GLU A 387 10.51 -5.34 13.31
C GLU A 387 9.03 -5.76 13.27
N VAL A 388 8.19 -5.00 12.55
CA VAL A 388 6.72 -5.14 12.56
C VAL A 388 6.10 -5.31 11.16
N VAL A 389 6.91 -5.48 10.11
CA VAL A 389 6.42 -5.74 8.74
C VAL A 389 5.42 -6.89 8.70
N THR A 390 5.69 -7.98 9.43
CA THR A 390 4.83 -9.18 9.50
C THR A 390 4.02 -9.28 10.78
N TYR A 391 3.80 -8.16 11.49
CA TYR A 391 3.23 -8.18 12.84
C TYR A 391 1.84 -8.81 12.92
N ALA A 392 1.03 -8.74 11.86
CA ALA A 392 -0.28 -9.40 11.81
C ALA A 392 -0.23 -10.90 12.10
N ARG A 393 0.83 -11.60 11.64
CA ARG A 393 1.04 -13.02 11.91
C ARG A 393 1.41 -13.25 13.39
N ASP A 394 2.33 -12.44 13.88
CA ASP A 394 2.89 -12.58 15.22
C ASP A 394 1.83 -12.24 16.27
N LEU A 395 1.08 -11.15 16.10
CA LEU A 395 -0.04 -10.76 16.96
C LEU A 395 -1.09 -11.88 17.05
N ARG A 396 -1.50 -12.45 15.91
CA ARG A 396 -2.47 -13.56 15.87
C ARG A 396 -1.96 -14.75 16.70
N SER A 397 -0.68 -15.05 16.65
CA SER A 397 -0.08 -16.12 17.46
C SER A 397 -0.08 -15.77 18.95
N LEU A 398 0.31 -14.54 19.31
CA LEU A 398 0.40 -14.08 20.70
C LEU A 398 -0.97 -14.01 21.38
N THR A 399 -2.01 -13.63 20.65
CA THR A 399 -3.35 -13.38 21.19
C THR A 399 -4.36 -14.46 20.80
N ARG A 400 -3.93 -15.61 20.29
CA ARG A 400 -4.82 -16.67 19.77
C ARG A 400 -5.87 -16.16 18.76
N GLY A 401 -5.53 -15.10 18.03
CA GLY A 401 -6.34 -14.49 16.98
C GLY A 401 -7.40 -13.47 17.39
N VAL A 402 -7.48 -13.05 18.67
CA VAL A 402 -8.46 -12.03 19.09
C VAL A 402 -7.95 -10.57 19.00
N GLY A 403 -6.64 -10.36 18.88
CA GLY A 403 -6.04 -9.02 18.82
C GLY A 403 -6.19 -8.35 17.46
N THR A 404 -6.37 -7.03 17.49
CA THR A 404 -6.37 -6.16 16.30
C THR A 404 -5.34 -5.06 16.47
N PHE A 405 -4.86 -4.49 15.36
CA PHE A 405 -3.94 -3.37 15.42
C PHE A 405 -4.13 -2.40 14.25
N GLU A 406 -3.66 -1.18 14.44
CA GLU A 406 -3.43 -0.20 13.39
C GLU A 406 -1.95 0.20 13.36
N LEU A 407 -1.43 0.52 12.18
CA LEU A 407 -0.03 0.88 11.98
C LEU A 407 0.08 2.04 10.99
N GLU A 408 0.85 3.06 11.36
CA GLU A 408 1.21 4.19 10.53
C GLU A 408 2.72 4.42 10.59
N ILE A 409 3.36 4.60 9.42
CA ILE A 409 4.81 4.87 9.33
C ILE A 409 5.00 6.38 9.44
N GLU A 410 5.73 6.81 10.47
CA GLU A 410 5.99 8.23 10.73
C GLU A 410 7.43 8.48 11.19
N GLY A 411 8.15 9.23 10.36
CA GLY A 411 9.49 9.70 10.67
C GLY A 411 10.57 8.61 10.62
N TYR A 412 11.79 9.05 10.91
CA TYR A 412 13.00 8.25 10.78
C TYR A 412 13.88 8.43 12.01
N GLU A 413 14.51 7.36 12.47
CA GLU A 413 15.44 7.36 13.59
C GLU A 413 16.75 6.67 13.21
N GLU A 414 17.82 6.96 13.95
CA GLU A 414 19.12 6.36 13.72
C GLU A 414 19.09 4.85 13.95
N VAL A 415 19.59 4.10 12.97
CA VAL A 415 19.74 2.64 13.06
C VAL A 415 20.81 2.28 14.10
N PRO A 416 20.54 1.33 15.02
CA PRO A 416 21.55 0.80 15.93
C PRO A 416 22.79 0.26 15.19
N GLY A 417 23.97 0.46 15.78
CA GLY A 417 25.25 0.21 15.10
C GLY A 417 25.47 -1.25 14.66
N ASP A 418 24.87 -2.21 15.34
CA ASP A 418 24.84 -3.63 15.00
C ASP A 418 23.99 -3.92 13.76
N VAL A 419 22.78 -3.36 13.69
CA VAL A 419 21.89 -3.46 12.52
C VAL A 419 22.50 -2.74 11.32
N ALA A 420 23.09 -1.56 11.53
CA ALA A 420 23.74 -0.80 10.47
C ALA A 420 24.90 -1.56 9.81
N LYS A 421 25.74 -2.24 10.61
CA LYS A 421 26.84 -3.08 10.09
C LYS A 421 26.33 -4.23 9.23
N LYS A 422 25.22 -4.86 9.64
CA LYS A 422 24.59 -5.95 8.88
C LYS A 422 24.09 -5.45 7.52
N LEU A 423 23.35 -4.35 7.49
CA LEU A 423 22.83 -3.76 6.25
C LEU A 423 23.94 -3.36 5.27
N VAL A 424 25.03 -2.77 5.77
CA VAL A 424 26.19 -2.41 4.94
C VAL A 424 26.87 -3.66 4.38
N ALA A 425 27.00 -4.74 5.17
CA ALA A 425 27.58 -5.99 4.70
C ALA A 425 26.72 -6.66 3.61
N GLU A 426 25.41 -6.67 3.79
CA GLU A 426 24.45 -7.19 2.79
C GLU A 426 24.52 -6.42 1.47
N TYR A 427 24.57 -5.08 1.55
CA TYR A 427 24.75 -4.24 0.36
C TYR A 427 26.08 -4.51 -0.36
N GLN A 428 27.18 -4.63 0.38
CA GLN A 428 28.49 -4.94 -0.21
C GLN A 428 28.50 -6.31 -0.89
N ALA A 429 27.85 -7.31 -0.29
CA ALA A 429 27.71 -8.64 -0.89
C ALA A 429 26.89 -8.60 -2.19
N ALA A 430 25.70 -7.97 -2.16
CA ALA A 430 24.85 -7.82 -3.34
C ALA A 430 25.57 -7.11 -4.50
N ARG A 431 26.32 -6.05 -4.18
CA ARG A 431 27.10 -5.30 -5.17
C ARG A 431 28.25 -6.12 -5.76
N ALA A 432 28.87 -7.00 -4.98
CA ALA A 432 29.92 -7.92 -5.46
C ALA A 432 29.35 -8.98 -6.42
N GLU A 433 28.10 -9.39 -6.22
CA GLU A 433 27.38 -10.34 -7.09
C GLU A 433 26.82 -9.69 -8.37
N GLY A 434 26.97 -8.37 -8.54
CA GLY A 434 26.50 -7.64 -9.72
C GLY A 434 25.00 -7.31 -9.70
N ASN A 435 24.31 -7.57 -8.58
CA ASN A 435 22.98 -7.03 -8.33
C ASN A 435 23.15 -5.55 -7.95
N LYS A 436 22.65 -4.66 -8.81
CA LYS A 436 22.66 -3.21 -8.57
C LYS A 436 21.56 -2.80 -7.60
#